data_AF-A0A9Q9X9J3-F1
#
_entry.id   AF-A0A9Q9X9J3-F1
#
_cell.length_a   1.000
_cell.length_b   1.000
_cell.length_c   1.000
_cell.angle_alpha   90.00
_cell.angle_beta   90.00
_cell.angle_gamma   90.00
#
_symmetry.space_group_name_H-M   'P 1'
#
loop_
_entity.id
_entity.type
_entity.pdbx_description
1 polymer ?
#
loop_
_entity_poly.entity_id
_entity_poly.type
_entity_poly.pdbx_seq_one_letter_code
_entity_poly.pdbx_strand_id
1 'polypeptide(L)'
;MGRMRSNTLLWVLFSSWTIQTQTQMRMSPETVQQWSDTFGKQLLALSNRYSGAQLLQKRMAETVEDADFYHEYNATLEFNYYNSMMINALDVDGNNVELGGEFPLEANEHFNELPVNDQQSVIQVPTNVYNKDPDILNGVFMSEALNDILTSKFEKDPTLTWQYFSSSTGFFRFYPGIKWTPDENGVVTFDARNRNWYIQAATSPKDITIAVDISGSMKGLRLTIAKHTINTILDTLGESDFVNLIVYSDYVRYVEPCFKGSLVQADLDNREVMLSLLAVNSVAI
;
A
#
# COMPACT_ATOMS: atom_id res chain seq x y z
N MET A 1 -44.59 25.62 77.24
CA MET A 1 -43.65 25.99 78.33
C MET A 1 -42.88 24.72 78.70
N GLY A 2 -41.62 24.48 78.31
CA GLY A 2 -40.39 25.19 78.71
C GLY A 2 -39.98 24.72 80.12
N ARG A 3 -38.77 24.24 80.47
CA ARG A 3 -37.42 24.22 79.87
C ARG A 3 -36.54 23.44 80.88
N MET A 4 -35.52 22.65 80.47
CA MET A 4 -34.20 22.65 81.16
C MET A 4 -33.13 21.77 80.46
N ARG A 5 -32.04 22.47 80.10
CA ARG A 5 -30.60 22.12 80.17
C ARG A 5 -30.10 20.94 79.33
N SER A 6 -29.30 21.20 78.29
CA SER A 6 -27.88 21.61 78.30
C SER A 6 -27.00 20.39 78.08
N ASN A 7 -26.43 20.27 76.88
CA ASN A 7 -25.07 19.77 76.68
C ASN A 7 -24.53 20.26 75.33
N THR A 8 -23.34 20.82 75.41
CA THR A 8 -22.63 21.62 74.42
C THR A 8 -21.72 20.74 73.55
N LEU A 9 -21.72 21.05 72.25
CA LEU A 9 -20.60 21.15 71.30
C LEU A 9 -19.65 19.95 71.05
N LEU A 10 -19.62 19.48 69.81
CA LEU A 10 -18.43 19.57 68.93
C LEU A 10 -18.81 19.17 67.48
N TRP A 11 -18.99 20.15 66.60
CA TRP A 11 -19.03 19.93 65.14
C TRP A 11 -17.70 20.42 64.56
N VAL A 12 -16.93 19.49 64.00
CA VAL A 12 -15.68 19.76 63.28
C VAL A 12 -16.04 20.35 61.92
N LEU A 13 -15.78 21.64 61.72
CA LEU A 13 -15.84 22.28 60.40
C LEU A 13 -14.53 22.02 59.65
N PHE A 14 -14.50 21.00 58.81
CA PHE A 14 -13.50 20.91 57.75
C PHE A 14 -13.82 21.97 56.69
N SER A 15 -13.06 23.07 56.71
CA SER A 15 -13.02 24.00 55.58
C SER A 15 -12.39 23.28 54.39
N SER A 16 -13.19 22.98 53.38
CA SER A 16 -12.71 22.46 52.11
C SER A 16 -12.01 23.61 51.39
N TRP A 17 -10.71 23.77 51.66
CA TRP A 17 -9.81 24.44 50.73
C TRP A 17 -9.77 23.57 49.48
N THR A 18 -10.52 23.97 48.45
CA THR A 18 -10.27 23.51 47.09
C THR A 18 -8.85 23.91 46.73
N ILE A 19 -7.93 22.96 46.86
CA ILE A 19 -6.64 23.02 46.17
C ILE A 19 -6.98 22.90 44.70
N GLN A 20 -7.09 24.05 44.05
CA GLN A 20 -7.15 24.16 42.61
C GLN A 20 -5.76 23.71 42.11
N THR A 21 -5.63 22.41 41.81
CA THR A 21 -4.45 21.89 41.16
C THR A 21 -4.27 22.68 39.88
N GLN A 22 -3.11 23.33 39.76
CA GLN A 22 -2.77 24.13 38.59
C GLN A 22 -2.98 23.29 37.33
N THR A 23 -3.81 23.83 36.45
CA THR A 23 -3.97 23.52 35.04
C THR A 23 -2.79 22.75 34.47
N GLN A 24 -3.05 21.49 34.11
CA GLN A 24 -2.27 20.76 33.11
C GLN A 24 -2.08 21.70 31.92
N MET A 25 -0.83 22.08 31.60
CA MET A 25 -0.52 22.84 30.39
C MET A 25 -1.02 22.02 29.21
N ARG A 26 -2.21 22.37 28.71
CA ARG A 26 -2.84 21.73 27.57
C ARG A 26 -2.10 22.24 26.35
N MET A 27 -1.03 21.54 25.98
CA MET A 27 -0.31 21.77 24.73
C MET A 27 -1.33 21.89 23.60
N SER A 28 -1.19 22.89 22.72
CA SER A 28 -2.09 23.02 21.59
C SER A 28 -1.94 21.78 20.67
N PRO A 29 -3.03 21.27 20.07
CA PRO A 29 -2.96 20.16 19.12
C PRO A 29 -1.93 20.41 18.02
N GLU A 30 -1.81 21.65 17.56
CA GLU A 30 -0.83 22.09 16.56
C GLU A 30 0.62 21.90 17.05
N THR A 31 0.92 22.22 18.31
CA THR A 31 2.27 22.02 18.88
C THR A 31 2.58 20.53 18.99
N VAL A 32 1.59 19.71 19.38
CA VAL A 32 1.75 18.25 19.47
C VAL A 32 1.97 17.65 18.09
N GLN A 33 1.22 18.09 17.07
CA GLN A 33 1.38 17.65 15.70
C GLN A 33 2.76 18.05 15.15
N GLN A 34 3.19 19.30 15.36
CA GLN A 34 4.51 19.76 14.95
C GLN A 34 5.64 18.97 15.63
N TRP A 35 5.49 18.65 16.93
CA TRP A 35 6.44 17.81 17.65
C TRP A 35 6.46 16.37 17.14
N SER A 36 5.28 15.81 16.86
CA SER A 36 5.14 14.47 16.31
C SER A 36 5.80 14.37 14.93
N ASP A 37 5.56 15.34 14.05
CA ASP A 37 6.16 15.40 12.71
C ASP A 37 7.68 15.57 12.79
N THR A 38 8.16 16.45 13.68
CA THR A 38 9.60 16.70 13.84
C THR A 38 10.31 15.47 14.40
N PHE A 39 9.74 14.86 15.44
CA PHE A 39 10.27 13.64 16.03
C PHE A 39 10.23 12.48 15.03
N GLY A 40 9.13 12.31 14.30
CA GLY A 40 8.99 11.31 13.24
C GLY A 40 10.05 11.48 12.15
N LYS A 41 10.29 12.71 11.69
CA LYS A 41 11.36 13.02 10.72
C LYS A 41 12.76 12.70 11.25
N GLN A 42 13.04 13.01 12.52
CA GLN A 42 14.34 12.70 13.14
C GLN A 42 14.56 11.19 13.29
N LEU A 43 13.53 10.46 13.73
CA LEU A 43 13.58 9.00 13.86
C LEU A 43 13.78 8.33 12.50
N LEU A 44 13.06 8.79 11.48
CA LEU A 44 13.19 8.31 10.11
C LEU A 44 14.58 8.61 9.55
N ALA A 45 15.12 9.81 9.79
CA ALA A 45 16.48 10.17 9.38
C ALA A 45 17.56 9.31 10.06
N LEU A 46 17.39 9.01 11.35
CA LEU A 46 18.31 8.15 12.10
C LEU A 46 18.20 6.69 11.61
N SER A 47 16.98 6.19 11.42
CA SER A 47 16.73 4.87 10.84
C SER A 47 17.36 4.76 9.44
N ASN A 48 17.13 5.71 8.54
CA ASN A 48 17.72 5.71 7.20
C ASN A 48 19.26 5.75 7.23
N ARG A 49 19.84 6.46 8.21
CA ARG A 49 21.30 6.60 8.33
C ARG A 49 21.98 5.34 8.88
N TYR A 50 21.31 4.59 9.77
CA TYR A 50 21.93 3.46 10.48
C TYR A 50 21.37 2.08 10.09
N SER A 51 20.21 1.99 9.42
CA SER A 51 19.62 0.71 8.98
C SER A 51 20.37 0.05 7.83
N GLY A 52 21.15 0.82 7.05
CA GLY A 52 21.75 0.32 5.81
C GLY A 52 20.73 -0.02 4.71
N ALA A 53 19.42 0.16 4.97
CA ALA A 53 18.35 -0.22 4.05
C ALA A 53 18.46 0.51 2.70
N GLN A 54 18.83 1.80 2.71
CA GLN A 54 19.04 2.57 1.48
C GLN A 54 20.21 2.05 0.64
N LEU A 55 21.32 1.66 1.28
CA LEU A 55 22.46 1.08 0.58
C LEU A 55 22.09 -0.26 -0.05
N LEU A 56 21.28 -1.05 0.65
CA LEU A 56 20.79 -2.35 0.17
C LEU A 56 19.82 -2.19 -1.00
N GLN A 57 18.88 -1.24 -0.90
CA GLN A 57 17.98 -0.89 -1.99
C GLN A 57 18.77 -0.43 -3.23
N LYS A 58 19.79 0.41 -3.03
CA LYS A 58 20.69 0.84 -4.10
C LYS A 58 21.42 -0.33 -4.75
N ARG A 59 21.98 -1.25 -3.95
CA ARG A 59 22.65 -2.44 -4.49
C ARG A 59 21.69 -3.34 -5.29
N MET A 60 20.48 -3.55 -4.80
CA MET A 60 19.45 -4.31 -5.53
C MET A 60 19.13 -3.64 -6.87
N ALA A 61 18.96 -2.32 -6.88
CA ALA A 61 18.72 -1.55 -8.10
C ALA A 61 19.88 -1.67 -9.09
N GLU A 62 21.12 -1.43 -8.65
CA GLU A 62 22.32 -1.56 -9.50
C GLU A 62 22.45 -2.98 -10.09
N THR A 63 22.15 -4.02 -9.31
CA THR A 63 22.24 -5.41 -9.80
C THR A 63 21.18 -5.70 -10.86
N VAL A 64 19.98 -5.16 -10.69
CA VAL A 64 18.91 -5.29 -11.69
C VAL A 64 19.27 -4.50 -12.95
N GLU A 65 19.75 -3.27 -12.81
CA GLU A 65 20.17 -2.45 -13.95
C GLU A 65 21.31 -3.11 -14.73
N ASP A 66 22.32 -3.65 -14.04
CA ASP A 66 23.41 -4.38 -14.67
C ASP A 66 22.90 -5.66 -15.37
N ALA A 67 22.07 -6.45 -14.69
CA ALA A 67 21.55 -7.68 -15.26
C ALA A 67 20.64 -7.42 -16.47
N ASP A 68 19.85 -6.33 -16.48
CA ASP A 68 19.07 -5.89 -17.64
C ASP A 68 19.98 -5.39 -18.77
N PHE A 69 21.01 -4.61 -18.45
CA PHE A 69 21.94 -4.06 -19.44
C PHE A 69 22.72 -5.14 -20.20
N TYR A 70 23.13 -6.21 -19.51
CA TYR A 70 23.86 -7.33 -20.13
C TYR A 70 22.96 -8.42 -20.71
N HIS A 71 21.65 -8.34 -20.50
CA HIS A 71 20.71 -9.34 -21.01
C HIS A 71 20.33 -9.07 -22.47
N GLU A 72 20.51 -10.07 -23.32
CA GLU A 72 20.04 -10.03 -24.71
C GLU A 72 18.67 -10.69 -24.82
N TYR A 73 17.70 -9.95 -25.36
CA TYR A 73 16.34 -10.44 -25.53
C TYR A 73 16.28 -11.66 -26.44
N ASN A 74 15.65 -12.74 -25.95
CA ASN A 74 15.43 -13.97 -26.72
C ASN A 74 13.95 -14.38 -26.69
N ALA A 75 13.29 -14.29 -27.85
CA ALA A 75 11.86 -14.63 -28.00
C ALA A 75 11.55 -16.13 -27.83
N THR A 76 12.56 -16.99 -27.94
CA THR A 76 12.44 -18.46 -27.86
C THR A 76 12.99 -19.02 -26.56
N LEU A 77 13.25 -18.15 -25.57
CA LEU A 77 13.78 -18.56 -24.28
C LEU A 77 12.77 -19.46 -23.56
N GLU A 78 13.16 -20.69 -23.27
CA GLU A 78 12.44 -21.58 -22.35
C GLU A 78 13.11 -21.49 -20.98
N PHE A 79 12.43 -20.90 -20.01
CA PHE A 79 12.92 -20.76 -18.65
C PHE A 79 11.86 -21.19 -17.64
N ASN A 80 12.24 -22.07 -16.72
CA ASN A 80 11.39 -22.54 -15.64
C ASN A 80 11.71 -21.78 -14.36
N TYR A 81 10.68 -21.27 -13.71
CA TYR A 81 10.77 -20.55 -12.44
C TYR A 81 9.67 -21.00 -11.48
N TYR A 82 9.83 -20.72 -10.19
CA TYR A 82 8.83 -21.04 -9.18
C TYR A 82 7.74 -19.98 -9.14
N ASN A 83 6.53 -20.36 -9.56
CA ASN A 83 5.35 -19.50 -9.48
C ASN A 83 4.65 -19.68 -8.12
N SER A 84 4.50 -18.59 -7.36
CA SER A 84 3.91 -18.60 -6.02
C SER A 84 2.51 -19.22 -5.95
N MET A 85 1.76 -19.21 -7.05
CA MET A 85 0.43 -19.79 -7.15
C MET A 85 0.44 -21.30 -7.38
N MET A 86 1.49 -21.82 -8.02
CA MET A 86 1.56 -23.20 -8.51
C MET A 86 2.46 -24.07 -7.64
N ILE A 87 3.29 -23.48 -6.78
CA ILE A 87 4.20 -24.25 -5.92
C ILE A 87 3.46 -25.27 -5.05
N ASN A 88 3.99 -26.48 -4.99
CA ASN A 88 3.39 -27.61 -4.27
C ASN A 88 1.93 -27.89 -4.70
N ALA A 89 1.52 -27.49 -5.91
CA ALA A 89 0.25 -27.89 -6.50
C ALA A 89 0.47 -29.18 -7.31
N LEU A 90 -0.41 -30.16 -7.09
CA LEU A 90 -0.41 -31.43 -7.80
C LEU A 90 -1.54 -31.42 -8.84
N ASP A 91 -1.24 -31.94 -10.01
CA ASP A 91 -2.23 -32.21 -11.05
C ASP A 91 -3.07 -33.45 -10.70
N VAL A 92 -4.11 -33.72 -11.51
CA VAL A 92 -5.01 -34.88 -11.36
C VAL A 92 -4.27 -36.23 -11.33
N ASP A 93 -3.13 -36.29 -12.00
CA ASP A 93 -2.27 -37.48 -12.08
C ASP A 93 -1.23 -37.57 -10.94
N GLY A 94 -1.25 -36.61 -9.99
CA GLY A 94 -0.32 -36.56 -8.86
C GLY A 94 1.08 -36.05 -9.19
N ASN A 95 1.28 -35.51 -10.40
CA ASN A 95 2.52 -34.84 -10.80
C ASN A 95 2.50 -33.36 -10.39
N ASN A 96 3.67 -32.76 -10.19
CA ASN A 96 3.75 -31.31 -9.95
C ASN A 96 3.26 -30.53 -11.16
N VAL A 97 2.43 -29.52 -10.91
CA VAL A 97 1.97 -28.58 -11.95
C VAL A 97 3.18 -27.84 -12.53
N GLU A 98 3.09 -27.51 -13.82
CA GLU A 98 4.09 -26.70 -14.52
C GLU A 98 4.34 -25.36 -13.79
N LEU A 99 5.61 -24.95 -13.63
CA LEU A 99 6.04 -23.82 -12.78
C LEU A 99 5.73 -23.94 -11.28
N GLY A 100 5.15 -25.06 -10.85
CA GLY A 100 4.92 -25.36 -9.44
C GLY A 100 6.16 -25.94 -8.78
N GLY A 101 6.61 -27.10 -9.28
CA GLY A 101 7.74 -27.81 -8.71
C GLY A 101 7.56 -28.15 -7.22
N GLU A 102 8.56 -28.81 -6.65
CA GLU A 102 8.64 -29.03 -5.20
C GLU A 102 9.36 -27.83 -4.57
N PHE A 103 8.70 -27.20 -3.61
CA PHE A 103 9.21 -26.01 -2.93
C PHE A 103 9.03 -26.17 -1.42
N PRO A 104 10.09 -26.52 -0.67
CA PRO A 104 9.98 -26.75 0.77
C PRO A 104 9.62 -25.44 1.48
N LEU A 105 8.56 -25.48 2.28
CA LEU A 105 8.10 -24.34 3.07
C LEU A 105 8.15 -24.71 4.55
N GLU A 106 8.80 -23.87 5.34
CA GLU A 106 8.93 -24.02 6.78
C GLU A 106 8.26 -22.84 7.49
N ALA A 107 7.56 -23.11 8.59
CA ALA A 107 6.92 -22.05 9.36
C ALA A 107 8.00 -21.19 10.04
N ASN A 108 7.95 -19.87 9.81
CA ASN A 108 8.92 -18.94 10.36
C ASN A 108 8.25 -17.93 11.30
N GLU A 109 8.71 -17.84 12.55
CA GLU A 109 8.17 -16.94 13.58
C GLU A 109 8.26 -15.46 13.16
N HIS A 110 9.32 -15.08 12.43
CA HIS A 110 9.52 -13.70 11.96
C HIS A 110 8.44 -13.24 10.97
N PHE A 111 7.86 -14.18 10.23
CA PHE A 111 6.81 -13.92 9.24
C PHE A 111 5.43 -14.32 9.75
N ASN A 112 5.16 -14.18 11.06
CA ASN A 112 3.88 -14.55 11.68
C ASN A 112 3.50 -16.02 11.50
N GLU A 113 4.47 -16.93 11.65
CA GLU A 113 4.29 -18.38 11.49
C GLU A 113 3.85 -18.79 10.07
N LEU A 114 4.04 -17.91 9.08
CA LEU A 114 3.76 -18.22 7.70
C LEU A 114 4.78 -19.26 7.18
N PRO A 115 4.32 -20.22 6.34
CA PRO A 115 5.20 -21.17 5.68
C PRO A 115 5.99 -20.43 4.57
N VAL A 116 7.29 -20.28 4.79
CA VAL A 116 8.23 -19.55 3.91
C VAL A 116 9.40 -20.44 3.51
N ASN A 117 10.07 -20.08 2.43
CA ASN A 117 11.35 -20.66 2.03
C ASN A 117 12.43 -19.57 2.02
N ASP A 118 13.38 -19.69 2.95
CA ASP A 118 14.45 -18.71 3.13
C ASP A 118 15.61 -18.92 2.13
N GLN A 119 15.58 -19.96 1.29
CA GLN A 119 16.66 -20.24 0.33
C GLN A 119 16.40 -19.63 -1.05
N GLN A 120 15.13 -19.49 -1.43
CA GLN A 120 14.74 -19.12 -2.78
C GLN A 120 13.62 -18.09 -2.79
N SER A 121 13.64 -17.22 -3.80
CA SER A 121 12.53 -16.30 -4.07
C SER A 121 11.49 -16.96 -4.97
N VAL A 122 10.29 -16.40 -4.98
CA VAL A 122 9.20 -16.84 -5.87
C VAL A 122 8.73 -15.69 -6.74
N ILE A 123 8.14 -16.04 -7.88
CA ILE A 123 7.53 -15.09 -8.79
C ILE A 123 6.01 -15.19 -8.68
N GLN A 124 5.36 -14.05 -8.54
CA GLN A 124 3.94 -13.94 -8.80
C GLN A 124 3.71 -13.24 -10.14
N VAL A 125 2.78 -13.80 -10.92
CA VAL A 125 2.27 -13.19 -12.13
C VAL A 125 0.76 -12.95 -11.92
N PRO A 126 0.24 -11.75 -12.23
CA PRO A 126 -1.18 -11.46 -12.20
C PRO A 126 -1.96 -12.40 -13.14
N THR A 127 -3.21 -12.71 -12.77
CA THR A 127 -4.05 -13.67 -13.51
C THR A 127 -4.38 -13.26 -14.95
N ASN A 128 -4.29 -11.97 -15.27
CA ASN A 128 -4.48 -11.43 -16.62
C ASN A 128 -3.23 -11.48 -17.50
N VAL A 129 -2.08 -11.91 -16.97
CA VAL A 129 -0.80 -11.99 -17.69
C VAL A 129 -0.41 -13.45 -17.88
N TYR A 130 0.09 -13.79 -19.08
CA TYR A 130 0.49 -15.15 -19.38
C TYR A 130 1.90 -15.46 -18.82
N ASN A 131 2.03 -16.55 -18.06
CA ASN A 131 3.28 -16.92 -17.38
C ASN A 131 4.46 -17.17 -18.34
N LYS A 132 4.21 -17.70 -19.54
CA LYS A 132 5.26 -18.02 -20.53
C LYS A 132 5.37 -16.98 -21.64
N ASP A 133 4.86 -15.77 -21.40
CA ASP A 133 5.11 -14.68 -22.32
C ASP A 133 6.63 -14.43 -22.43
N PRO A 134 7.21 -14.33 -23.64
CA PRO A 134 8.63 -14.10 -23.81
C PRO A 134 9.15 -12.90 -23.00
N ASP A 135 8.37 -11.83 -22.88
CA ASP A 135 8.79 -10.63 -22.14
C ASP A 135 8.89 -10.92 -20.63
N ILE A 136 7.97 -11.73 -20.11
CA ILE A 136 8.01 -12.20 -18.71
C ILE A 136 9.19 -13.15 -18.50
N LEU A 137 9.40 -14.12 -19.39
CA LEU A 137 10.49 -15.09 -19.24
C LEU A 137 11.87 -14.43 -19.27
N ASN A 138 12.09 -13.49 -20.18
CA ASN A 138 13.33 -12.72 -20.25
C ASN A 138 13.54 -11.90 -18.97
N GLY A 139 12.51 -11.19 -18.49
CA GLY A 139 12.60 -10.41 -17.26
C GLY A 139 12.80 -11.26 -16.01
N VAL A 140 12.11 -12.41 -15.92
CA VAL A 140 12.27 -13.35 -14.81
C VAL A 140 13.69 -13.93 -14.80
N PHE A 141 14.20 -14.34 -15.97
CA PHE A 141 15.57 -14.83 -16.13
C PHE A 141 16.61 -13.80 -15.69
N MET A 142 16.50 -12.56 -16.18
CA MET A 142 17.36 -11.46 -15.78
C MET A 142 17.30 -11.21 -14.26
N SER A 143 16.11 -11.25 -13.68
CA SER A 143 15.92 -11.05 -12.23
C SER A 143 16.46 -12.18 -11.34
N GLU A 144 16.94 -13.30 -11.89
CA GLU A 144 17.63 -14.36 -11.10
C GLU A 144 18.88 -13.84 -10.41
N ALA A 145 19.53 -12.81 -10.98
CA ALA A 145 20.70 -12.15 -10.37
C ALA A 145 20.40 -11.58 -8.97
N LEU A 146 19.13 -11.35 -8.64
CA LEU A 146 18.73 -10.88 -7.30
C LEU A 146 18.79 -11.97 -6.23
N ASN A 147 18.67 -13.25 -6.59
CA ASN A 147 18.58 -14.34 -5.59
C ASN A 147 19.78 -14.34 -4.64
N ASP A 148 21.00 -14.21 -5.18
CA ASP A 148 22.23 -14.20 -4.40
C ASP A 148 22.26 -13.06 -3.38
N ILE A 149 21.74 -11.88 -3.76
CA ILE A 149 21.69 -10.71 -2.89
C ILE A 149 20.62 -10.87 -1.83
N LEU A 150 19.45 -11.38 -2.21
CA LEU A 150 18.33 -11.58 -1.30
C LEU A 150 18.70 -12.56 -0.18
N THR A 151 19.25 -13.73 -0.54
CA THR A 151 19.66 -14.77 0.40
C THR A 151 20.84 -14.32 1.26
N SER A 152 21.92 -13.83 0.66
CA SER A 152 23.11 -13.40 1.43
C SER A 152 22.85 -12.22 2.36
N LYS A 153 21.77 -11.47 2.13
CA LYS A 153 21.34 -10.36 2.98
C LYS A 153 20.50 -10.86 4.14
N PHE A 154 19.57 -11.77 3.91
CA PHE A 154 18.78 -12.38 4.98
C PHE A 154 19.65 -13.16 5.97
N GLU A 155 20.69 -13.85 5.48
CA GLU A 155 21.70 -14.50 6.33
C GLU A 155 22.47 -13.51 7.22
N LYS A 156 22.72 -12.29 6.73
CA LYS A 156 23.43 -11.24 7.49
C LYS A 156 22.54 -10.51 8.47
N ASP A 157 21.29 -10.28 8.09
CA ASP A 157 20.30 -9.57 8.88
C ASP A 157 18.94 -10.30 8.84
N PRO A 158 18.70 -11.23 9.79
CA PRO A 158 17.43 -11.94 9.90
C PRO A 158 16.25 -11.06 10.30
N THR A 159 16.46 -9.78 10.65
CA THR A 159 15.37 -8.86 11.00
C THR A 159 14.67 -8.26 9.77
N LEU A 160 15.23 -8.47 8.58
CA LEU A 160 14.66 -7.98 7.34
C LEU A 160 13.30 -8.62 7.07
N THR A 161 12.34 -7.78 6.71
CA THR A 161 11.02 -8.21 6.28
C THR A 161 11.03 -8.50 4.78
N TRP A 162 9.83 -8.67 4.20
CA TRP A 162 9.61 -8.92 2.78
C TRP A 162 10.47 -8.03 1.87
N GLN A 163 11.21 -8.69 0.99
CA GLN A 163 12.00 -8.04 -0.04
C GLN A 163 11.38 -8.36 -1.39
N TYR A 164 11.23 -7.35 -2.23
CA TYR A 164 10.53 -7.55 -3.50
C TYR A 164 11.06 -6.66 -4.61
N PHE A 165 10.88 -7.16 -5.82
CA PHE A 165 11.17 -6.51 -7.09
C PHE A 165 9.94 -6.66 -7.98
N SER A 166 9.55 -5.58 -8.64
CA SER A 166 8.41 -5.59 -9.56
C SER A 166 8.87 -5.09 -10.91
N SER A 167 8.53 -5.85 -11.95
CA SER A 167 8.77 -5.45 -13.32
C SER A 167 7.60 -4.64 -13.89
N SER A 168 7.89 -3.79 -14.85
CA SER A 168 6.90 -3.09 -15.67
C SER A 168 6.06 -4.05 -16.52
N THR A 169 6.62 -5.21 -16.88
CA THR A 169 5.94 -6.29 -17.62
C THR A 169 4.82 -6.94 -16.80
N GLY A 170 4.85 -6.82 -15.46
CA GLY A 170 3.76 -7.23 -14.57
C GLY A 170 4.10 -8.36 -13.61
N PHE A 171 5.24 -9.06 -13.77
CA PHE A 171 5.67 -10.04 -12.77
C PHE A 171 6.27 -9.36 -11.53
N PHE A 172 6.12 -10.05 -10.39
CA PHE A 172 6.52 -9.59 -9.07
C PHE A 172 7.36 -10.69 -8.40
N ARG A 173 8.66 -10.44 -8.22
CA ARG A 173 9.56 -11.33 -7.49
C ARG A 173 9.59 -10.92 -6.03
N PHE A 174 9.43 -11.86 -5.10
CA PHE A 174 9.55 -11.55 -3.68
C PHE A 174 10.18 -12.69 -2.88
N TYR A 175 10.82 -12.30 -1.78
CA TYR A 175 11.63 -13.14 -0.90
C TYR A 175 11.33 -12.81 0.57
N PRO A 176 11.28 -13.81 1.47
CA PRO A 176 11.41 -15.25 1.20
C PRO A 176 10.23 -15.81 0.38
N GLY A 177 10.42 -16.98 -0.23
CA GLY A 177 9.43 -17.57 -1.11
C GLY A 177 8.21 -18.07 -0.35
N ILE A 178 6.98 -17.76 -0.79
CA ILE A 178 5.76 -18.33 -0.21
C ILE A 178 4.78 -18.83 -1.25
N LYS A 179 3.89 -19.72 -0.79
CA LYS A 179 2.71 -20.12 -1.54
C LYS A 179 1.63 -19.07 -1.39
N TRP A 180 1.18 -18.50 -2.51
CA TRP A 180 -0.02 -17.68 -2.51
C TRP A 180 -1.26 -18.55 -2.67
N THR A 181 -2.23 -18.27 -1.83
CA THR A 181 -3.56 -18.88 -1.92
C THR A 181 -4.47 -17.96 -2.72
N PRO A 182 -5.05 -18.43 -3.82
CA PRO A 182 -6.03 -17.64 -4.55
C PRO A 182 -7.31 -17.45 -3.73
N ASP A 183 -8.18 -16.55 -4.19
CA ASP A 183 -9.53 -16.43 -3.63
C ASP A 183 -10.38 -17.70 -3.88
N GLU A 184 -11.61 -17.73 -3.34
CA GLU A 184 -12.55 -18.85 -3.53
C GLU A 184 -12.83 -19.17 -5.01
N ASN A 185 -12.61 -18.22 -5.91
CA ASN A 185 -12.80 -18.37 -7.36
C ASN A 185 -11.51 -18.77 -8.10
N GLY A 186 -10.40 -18.98 -7.39
CA GLY A 186 -9.12 -19.31 -7.99
C GLY A 186 -8.38 -18.10 -8.60
N VAL A 187 -8.85 -16.87 -8.33
CA VAL A 187 -8.32 -15.64 -8.91
C VAL A 187 -7.47 -14.90 -7.88
N VAL A 188 -6.33 -14.39 -8.35
CA VAL A 188 -5.54 -13.40 -7.62
C VAL A 188 -5.68 -12.06 -8.31
N THR A 189 -6.26 -11.11 -7.57
CA THR A 189 -6.48 -9.73 -7.97
C THR A 189 -5.27 -8.83 -7.72
N PHE A 190 -4.20 -9.38 -7.14
CA PHE A 190 -2.99 -8.63 -6.88
C PHE A 190 -2.21 -8.41 -8.19
N ASP A 191 -2.02 -7.13 -8.52
CA ASP A 191 -1.05 -6.64 -9.49
C ASP A 191 -0.15 -5.64 -8.78
N ALA A 192 1.17 -5.86 -8.83
CA ALA A 192 2.15 -5.00 -8.19
C ALA A 192 2.15 -3.57 -8.78
N ARG A 193 1.84 -3.42 -10.07
CA ARG A 193 1.86 -2.14 -10.79
C ARG A 193 0.77 -1.18 -10.32
N ASN A 194 -0.32 -1.72 -9.79
CA ASN A 194 -1.44 -0.96 -9.25
C ASN A 194 -1.24 -0.62 -7.77
N ARG A 195 -0.09 -0.95 -7.16
CA ARG A 195 0.17 -0.67 -5.75
C ARG A 195 0.79 0.70 -5.57
N ASN A 196 0.37 1.39 -4.50
CA ASN A 196 0.86 2.73 -4.17
C ASN A 196 2.39 2.80 -4.08
N TRP A 197 3.05 1.80 -3.50
CA TRP A 197 4.52 1.78 -3.41
C TRP A 197 5.19 1.69 -4.79
N TYR A 198 4.58 0.99 -5.76
CA TYR A 198 5.09 0.91 -7.13
C TYR A 198 4.87 2.22 -7.86
N ILE A 199 3.65 2.76 -7.78
CA ILE A 199 3.27 4.01 -8.46
C ILE A 199 4.11 5.19 -7.96
N GLN A 200 4.33 5.28 -6.64
CA GLN A 200 5.17 6.33 -6.03
C GLN A 200 6.64 6.23 -6.44
N ALA A 201 7.14 5.03 -6.75
CA ALA A 201 8.50 4.83 -7.24
C ALA A 201 8.60 5.08 -8.75
N ALA A 202 7.58 4.70 -9.52
CA ALA A 202 7.56 4.80 -10.98
C ALA A 202 7.21 6.21 -11.48
N THR A 203 6.49 7.01 -10.69
CA THR A 203 6.00 8.32 -11.10
C THR A 203 6.30 9.38 -10.05
N SER A 204 6.53 10.62 -10.50
CA SER A 204 6.63 11.77 -9.61
C SER A 204 5.25 12.22 -9.12
N PRO A 205 5.19 12.98 -7.99
CA PRO A 205 3.97 13.65 -7.58
C PRO A 205 3.32 14.42 -8.73
N LYS A 206 1.99 14.30 -8.85
CA LYS A 206 1.22 14.85 -9.98
C LYS A 206 -0.01 15.65 -9.53
N ASP A 207 -0.26 16.71 -10.28
CA ASP A 207 -1.40 17.62 -10.10
C ASP A 207 -2.42 17.39 -11.23
N ILE A 208 -3.60 16.85 -10.89
CA ILE A 208 -4.60 16.40 -11.88
C ILE A 208 -5.93 17.12 -11.67
N THR A 209 -6.58 17.52 -12.76
CA THR A 209 -8.00 17.94 -12.75
C THR A 209 -8.81 17.00 -13.62
N ILE A 210 -9.83 16.36 -13.05
CA ILE A 210 -10.72 15.44 -13.76
C ILE A 210 -12.01 16.20 -14.10
N ALA A 211 -12.28 16.34 -15.40
CA ALA A 211 -13.51 16.97 -15.90
C ALA A 211 -14.48 15.89 -16.44
N VAL A 212 -15.69 15.83 -15.87
CA VAL A 212 -16.66 14.77 -16.13
C VAL A 212 -17.91 15.35 -16.79
N ASP A 213 -18.27 14.83 -17.97
CA ASP A 213 -19.52 15.18 -18.64
C ASP A 213 -20.71 14.54 -17.92
N ILE A 214 -21.69 15.35 -17.53
CA ILE A 214 -22.98 14.94 -16.95
C ILE A 214 -24.17 15.34 -17.84
N SER A 215 -23.91 15.64 -19.12
CA SER A 215 -24.93 15.92 -20.13
C SER A 215 -25.93 14.78 -20.28
N GLY A 216 -27.06 15.06 -20.92
CA GLY A 216 -28.10 14.06 -21.18
C GLY A 216 -27.59 12.82 -21.94
N SER A 217 -26.51 12.95 -22.71
CA SER A 217 -25.89 11.86 -23.47
C SER A 217 -25.15 10.83 -22.61
N MET A 218 -24.84 11.18 -21.36
CA MET A 218 -24.12 10.34 -20.41
C MET A 218 -25.05 9.53 -19.52
N LYS A 219 -26.37 9.73 -19.59
CA LYS A 219 -27.34 9.00 -18.76
C LYS A 219 -27.22 7.48 -18.92
N GLY A 220 -27.43 6.75 -17.82
CA GLY A 220 -27.38 5.29 -17.78
C GLY A 220 -25.94 4.76 -17.74
N LEU A 221 -25.64 3.78 -18.60
CA LEU A 221 -24.39 3.01 -18.56
C LEU A 221 -23.13 3.88 -18.69
N ARG A 222 -23.17 4.94 -19.51
CA ARG A 222 -22.00 5.81 -19.75
C ARG A 222 -21.54 6.53 -18.50
N LEU A 223 -22.47 7.08 -17.72
CA LEU A 223 -22.16 7.72 -16.44
C LEU A 223 -21.66 6.70 -15.42
N THR A 224 -22.22 5.48 -15.39
CA THR A 224 -21.72 4.42 -14.50
C THR A 224 -20.28 4.02 -14.86
N ILE A 225 -19.97 3.85 -16.15
CA ILE A 225 -18.60 3.58 -16.61
C ILE A 225 -17.68 4.74 -16.22
N ALA A 226 -18.09 5.99 -16.47
CA ALA A 226 -17.31 7.16 -16.11
C ALA A 226 -17.02 7.22 -14.60
N LYS A 227 -18.02 6.98 -13.75
CA LYS A 227 -17.85 6.90 -12.28
C LYS A 227 -16.87 5.79 -11.89
N HIS A 228 -16.95 4.62 -12.52
CA HIS A 228 -16.03 3.52 -12.25
C HIS A 228 -14.59 3.88 -12.69
N THR A 229 -14.42 4.46 -13.87
CA THR A 229 -13.12 4.93 -14.36
C THR A 229 -12.50 5.99 -13.44
N ILE A 230 -13.31 6.93 -12.94
CA ILE A 230 -12.85 7.94 -11.97
C ILE A 230 -12.36 7.24 -10.69
N ASN A 231 -13.09 6.26 -10.18
CA ASN A 231 -12.66 5.50 -9.01
C ASN A 231 -11.31 4.81 -9.24
N THR A 232 -11.17 4.12 -10.37
CA THR A 232 -9.90 3.48 -10.77
C THR A 232 -8.76 4.49 -10.90
N ILE A 233 -8.99 5.68 -11.45
CA ILE A 233 -7.96 6.74 -11.53
C ILE A 233 -7.59 7.22 -10.13
N LEU A 234 -8.58 7.51 -9.27
CA LEU A 234 -8.32 7.95 -7.90
C LEU A 234 -7.57 6.89 -7.09
N ASP A 235 -7.78 5.60 -7.35
CA ASP A 235 -7.02 4.50 -6.73
C ASP A 235 -5.53 4.49 -7.13
N THR A 236 -5.16 5.13 -8.26
CA THR A 236 -3.75 5.28 -8.67
C THR A 236 -3.05 6.52 -8.11
N LEU A 237 -3.77 7.36 -7.35
CA LEU A 237 -3.19 8.56 -6.77
C LEU A 237 -2.62 8.26 -5.39
N GLY A 238 -1.38 8.69 -5.16
CA GLY A 238 -0.73 8.61 -3.87
C GLY A 238 -1.01 9.84 -3.01
N GLU A 239 -0.62 9.78 -1.74
CA GLU A 239 -0.77 10.91 -0.82
C GLU A 239 0.00 12.16 -1.25
N SER A 240 1.04 12.04 -2.08
CA SER A 240 1.79 13.20 -2.58
C SER A 240 1.13 13.88 -3.79
N ASP A 241 0.05 13.29 -4.33
CA ASP A 241 -0.62 13.80 -5.52
C ASP A 241 -1.74 14.77 -5.13
N PHE A 242 -2.01 15.74 -6.01
CA PHE A 242 -3.13 16.65 -5.86
C PHE A 242 -4.16 16.44 -6.96
N VAL A 243 -5.43 16.42 -6.58
CA VAL A 243 -6.53 16.17 -7.50
C VAL A 243 -7.69 17.12 -7.22
N ASN A 244 -8.45 17.45 -8.26
CA ASN A 244 -9.78 18.04 -8.13
C ASN A 244 -10.71 17.45 -9.19
N LEU A 245 -11.99 17.37 -8.85
CA LEU A 245 -13.01 16.79 -9.72
C LEU A 245 -14.14 17.77 -10.01
N ILE A 246 -14.34 17.98 -11.30
CA ILE A 246 -15.23 18.99 -11.86
C ILE A 246 -16.23 18.28 -12.77
N VAL A 247 -17.50 18.62 -12.64
CA VAL A 247 -18.57 18.11 -13.51
C VAL A 247 -19.08 19.24 -14.41
N TYR A 248 -19.44 18.92 -15.65
CA TYR A 248 -19.98 19.90 -16.58
C TYR A 248 -21.16 19.36 -17.39
N SER A 249 -22.08 20.25 -17.72
CA SER A 249 -23.11 20.07 -18.75
C SER A 249 -23.22 21.39 -19.50
N ASP A 250 -24.21 22.22 -19.17
CA ASP A 250 -24.31 23.61 -19.65
C ASP A 250 -23.45 24.57 -18.82
N TYR A 251 -23.15 24.19 -17.57
CA TYR A 251 -22.33 24.95 -16.63
C TYR A 251 -21.33 24.04 -15.91
N VAL A 252 -20.21 24.62 -15.49
CA VAL A 252 -19.17 23.95 -14.72
C VAL A 252 -19.52 23.99 -13.23
N ARG A 253 -19.46 22.84 -12.55
CA ARG A 253 -19.67 22.71 -11.10
C ARG A 253 -18.55 21.88 -10.49
N TYR A 254 -18.06 22.30 -9.34
CA TYR A 254 -17.15 21.49 -8.53
C TYR A 254 -17.98 20.46 -7.78
N VAL A 255 -17.47 19.23 -7.66
CA VAL A 255 -18.17 18.18 -6.91
C VAL A 255 -18.25 18.52 -5.42
N GLU A 256 -17.16 19.04 -4.88
CA GLU A 256 -17.11 19.60 -3.54
C GLU A 256 -16.92 21.13 -3.64
N PRO A 257 -17.90 21.94 -3.21
CA PRO A 257 -17.79 23.40 -3.21
C PRO A 257 -16.58 23.95 -2.43
N CYS A 258 -16.12 23.27 -1.38
CA CYS A 258 -14.94 23.67 -0.61
C CYS A 258 -13.64 23.56 -1.42
N PHE A 259 -13.61 22.74 -2.46
CA PHE A 259 -12.43 22.55 -3.32
C PHE A 259 -12.42 23.50 -4.54
N LYS A 260 -13.24 24.56 -4.50
CA LYS A 260 -13.37 25.50 -5.60
C LYS A 260 -12.07 26.29 -5.81
N GLY A 261 -11.44 26.09 -6.96
CA GLY A 261 -10.26 26.86 -7.39
C GLY A 261 -8.94 26.42 -6.77
N SER A 262 -8.91 25.29 -6.07
CA SER A 262 -7.69 24.67 -5.55
C SER A 262 -7.64 23.19 -5.94
N LEU A 263 -6.44 22.61 -5.95
CA LEU A 263 -6.28 21.16 -5.95
C LEU A 263 -6.14 20.70 -4.51
N VAL A 264 -6.71 19.55 -4.17
CA VAL A 264 -6.62 18.95 -2.84
C VAL A 264 -5.75 17.71 -2.87
N GLN A 265 -5.09 17.43 -1.77
CA GLN A 265 -4.26 16.25 -1.64
C GLN A 265 -5.14 14.99 -1.76
N ALA A 266 -4.67 13.99 -2.50
CA ALA A 266 -5.37 12.73 -2.72
C ALA A 266 -5.23 11.78 -1.51
N ASP A 267 -5.51 12.27 -0.31
CA ASP A 267 -5.62 11.45 0.91
C ASP A 267 -6.88 10.57 0.88
N LEU A 268 -6.95 9.59 1.78
CA LEU A 268 -8.09 8.67 1.85
C LEU A 268 -9.40 9.42 2.10
N ASP A 269 -9.39 10.40 3.00
CA ASP A 269 -10.57 11.17 3.39
C ASP A 269 -11.14 12.01 2.23
N ASN A 270 -10.30 12.79 1.54
CA ASN A 270 -10.71 13.62 0.39
C ASN A 270 -11.18 12.73 -0.77
N ARG A 271 -10.52 11.59 -1.01
CA ARG A 271 -10.95 10.62 -2.03
C ARG A 271 -12.33 10.06 -1.71
N GLU A 272 -12.58 9.64 -0.47
CA GLU A 272 -13.88 9.16 -0.03
C GLU A 272 -14.97 10.24 -0.13
N VAL A 273 -14.66 11.48 0.23
CA VAL A 273 -15.58 12.63 0.06
C VAL A 273 -15.92 12.84 -1.42
N MET A 274 -14.93 12.88 -2.31
CA MET A 274 -15.17 13.05 -3.75
C MET A 274 -16.01 11.91 -4.33
N LEU A 275 -15.73 10.66 -3.95
CA LEU A 275 -16.45 9.48 -4.42
C LEU A 275 -17.89 9.40 -3.88
N SER A 276 -18.07 9.68 -2.59
CA SER A 276 -19.40 9.69 -1.97
C SER A 276 -20.29 10.76 -2.58
N LEU A 277 -19.77 11.97 -2.84
CA LEU A 277 -20.53 13.03 -3.51
C LEU A 277 -20.84 12.67 -4.97
N LEU A 278 -19.96 11.97 -5.67
CA LEU A 278 -20.25 11.43 -7.01
C LEU A 278 -21.32 10.33 -6.98
N ALA A 279 -21.42 9.56 -5.90
CA ALA A 279 -22.42 8.51 -5.74
C ALA A 279 -23.79 9.06 -5.30
N VAL A 280 -23.81 9.94 -4.30
CA VAL A 280 -25.00 10.56 -3.70
C VAL A 280 -25.61 11.61 -4.61
N ASN A 281 -24.78 12.36 -5.35
CA ASN A 281 -25.25 13.06 -6.54
C ASN A 281 -25.50 12.02 -7.64
N SER A 282 -26.57 11.25 -7.46
CA SER A 282 -27.64 11.28 -8.45
C SER A 282 -27.81 12.75 -8.81
N VAL A 283 -27.08 13.19 -9.83
CA VAL A 283 -27.24 14.51 -10.43
C VAL A 283 -28.74 14.70 -10.50
N ALA A 284 -29.27 15.61 -9.68
CA ALA A 284 -30.60 16.13 -9.88
C ALA A 284 -30.55 16.73 -11.29
N ILE A 285 -30.97 15.92 -12.25
CA ILE A 285 -31.24 16.31 -13.63
C ILE A 285 -32.57 17.03 -13.60
#